data_AF-A0A6L3F1J6-F1
#
_entry.id   AF-A0A6L3F1J6-F1
#
_cell.length_a   1.000
_cell.length_b   1.000
_cell.length_c   1.000
_cell.angle_alpha   90.00
_cell.angle_beta   90.00
_cell.angle_gamma   90.00
#
_symmetry.space_group_name_H-M   'P 1'
#
loop_
_entity.id
_entity.type
_entity.pdbx_description
1 polymer ?
#
loop_
_entity_poly.entity_id
_entity_poly.type
_entity_poly.pdbx_seq_one_letter_code
_entity_poly.pdbx_strand_id
1 'polypeptide(L)'
;MTVIKKTFKHQLQAFVQTLQSNISTDDGQWTVKGFIDVYKNIYTISSDTKIVSKILEIHLFPKILDFAEQYGYAIVLPEHQNYYPDLSFVSLEDERVKFAVDIKTTYKLPNYPGFCSGFTLGS
;
A
#
# COMPACT_ATOMS: atom_id res chain seq x y z
N MET A 1 -1.20 25.38 0.77
CA MET A 1 -1.82 24.04 0.93
C MET A 1 -3.14 24.20 1.67
N THR A 2 -4.26 23.78 1.08
CA THR A 2 -5.61 23.89 1.67
C THR A 2 -5.70 23.10 2.98
N VAL A 3 -6.65 23.45 3.86
CA VAL A 3 -6.89 22.76 5.14
C VAL A 3 -7.14 21.27 4.90
N ILE A 4 -8.01 20.93 3.94
CA ILE A 4 -8.37 19.55 3.59
C ILE A 4 -7.13 18.72 3.20
N LYS A 5 -6.22 19.27 2.39
CA LYS A 5 -4.97 18.59 2.00
C LYS A 5 -4.03 18.39 3.20
N LYS A 6 -4.00 19.33 4.16
CA LYS A 6 -3.21 19.17 5.39
C LYS A 6 -3.80 18.07 6.28
N THR A 7 -5.11 18.04 6.44
CA THR A 7 -5.83 17.03 7.24
C THR A 7 -5.60 15.63 6.67
N PHE A 8 -5.87 15.42 5.39
CA PHE A 8 -5.65 14.13 4.73
C PHE A 8 -4.19 13.67 4.86
N LYS A 9 -3.22 14.58 4.62
CA LYS A 9 -1.80 14.25 4.77
C LYS A 9 -1.49 13.79 6.20
N HIS A 10 -2.00 14.48 7.21
CA HIS A 10 -1.74 14.14 8.61
C HIS A 10 -2.33 12.77 8.97
N GLN A 11 -3.57 12.51 8.57
CA GLN A 11 -4.24 11.22 8.76
C GLN A 11 -3.47 10.09 8.05
N LEU A 12 -3.09 10.29 6.79
CA LEU A 12 -2.31 9.32 6.02
C LEU A 12 -0.93 9.05 6.66
N GLN A 13 -0.26 10.09 7.15
CA GLN A 13 1.03 9.93 7.84
C GLN A 13 0.89 9.10 9.12
N ALA A 14 -0.16 9.32 9.91
CA ALA A 14 -0.44 8.53 11.11
C ALA A 14 -0.76 7.07 10.75
N PHE A 15 -1.58 6.86 9.72
CA PHE A 15 -1.90 5.53 9.20
C PHE A 15 -0.64 4.76 8.77
N VAL A 16 0.26 5.39 8.02
CA VAL A 16 1.50 4.75 7.53
C VAL A 16 2.38 4.23 8.68
N GLN A 17 2.39 4.89 9.85
CA GLN A 17 3.14 4.41 11.01
C GLN A 17 2.62 3.08 11.56
N THR A 18 1.37 2.72 11.27
CA THR A 18 0.77 1.45 11.71
C THR A 18 1.07 0.29 10.77
N LEU A 19 1.51 0.54 9.53
CA LEU A 19 1.57 -0.50 8.51
C LEU A 19 2.58 -1.60 8.82
N GLN A 20 3.71 -1.26 9.44
CA GLN A 20 4.75 -2.24 9.75
C GLN A 20 4.23 -3.37 10.66
N SER A 21 3.57 -3.03 11.76
CA SER A 21 3.01 -4.03 12.69
C SER A 21 1.86 -4.85 12.10
N ASN A 22 1.26 -4.38 10.99
CA ASN A 22 0.25 -5.16 10.26
C ASN A 22 0.90 -6.20 9.33
N ILE A 23 2.09 -5.91 8.79
CA ILE A 23 2.71 -6.78 7.78
C ILE A 23 3.82 -7.70 8.31
N SER A 24 4.32 -7.43 9.51
CA SER A 24 5.37 -8.21 10.16
C SER A 24 5.06 -8.51 11.61
N THR A 25 5.56 -9.63 12.10
CA THR A 25 5.61 -10.02 13.52
C THR A 25 6.58 -9.15 14.31
N ASP A 26 6.56 -9.29 15.64
CA ASP A 26 7.44 -8.55 16.55
C ASP A 26 8.95 -8.78 16.30
N ASP A 27 9.32 -9.95 15.77
CA ASP A 27 10.68 -10.29 15.36
C ASP A 27 11.01 -9.91 13.90
N GLY A 28 10.13 -9.15 13.25
CA GLY A 28 10.33 -8.60 11.90
C GLY A 28 10.07 -9.58 10.76
N GLN A 29 9.53 -10.77 11.06
CA GLN A 29 9.17 -11.76 10.05
C GLN A 29 7.89 -11.34 9.34
N TRP A 30 7.85 -11.49 8.02
CA TRP A 30 6.63 -11.20 7.26
C TRP A 30 5.52 -12.18 7.66
N THR A 31 4.31 -11.68 7.88
CA THR A 31 3.18 -12.55 8.27
C THR A 31 2.68 -13.39 7.09
N VAL A 32 2.78 -12.87 5.86
CA VAL A 32 2.52 -13.65 4.64
C VAL A 32 3.78 -14.45 4.26
N LYS A 33 3.62 -15.78 4.15
CA LYS A 33 4.72 -16.72 3.83
C LYS A 33 4.63 -17.36 2.45
N GLY A 34 3.46 -17.31 1.82
CA GLY A 34 3.19 -18.04 0.59
C GLY A 34 1.74 -17.92 0.15
N PHE A 35 1.45 -18.55 -0.97
CA PHE A 35 0.11 -18.77 -1.48
C PHE A 35 -0.32 -20.20 -1.17
N ILE A 36 -1.62 -20.41 -1.00
CA ILE A 36 -2.19 -21.74 -0.80
C ILE A 36 -3.17 -22.01 -1.94
N ASP A 37 -3.14 -23.20 -2.52
CA ASP A 37 -4.14 -23.63 -3.49
C ASP A 37 -5.35 -24.32 -2.81
N VAL A 38 -6.35 -24.66 -3.61
CA VAL A 38 -7.56 -25.37 -3.13
C VAL A 38 -7.27 -26.78 -2.60
N TYR A 39 -6.10 -27.35 -2.90
CA TYR A 39 -5.63 -28.66 -2.42
C TYR A 39 -4.77 -28.55 -1.15
N LYS A 40 -4.59 -27.33 -0.62
CA LYS A 40 -3.76 -27.00 0.55
C LYS A 40 -2.26 -27.16 0.32
N ASN A 41 -1.78 -27.13 -0.92
CA ASN A 41 -0.37 -27.00 -1.22
C ASN A 41 0.07 -25.55 -0.94
N ILE A 42 1.21 -25.40 -0.26
CA ILE A 42 1.79 -24.09 0.05
C ILE A 42 2.93 -23.79 -0.92
N TYR A 43 2.84 -22.65 -1.59
CA TYR A 43 3.85 -22.14 -2.52
C TYR A 43 4.53 -20.93 -1.89
N THR A 44 5.83 -21.04 -1.64
CA THR A 44 6.59 -19.96 -1.03
C THR A 44 6.81 -18.80 -2.00
N ILE A 45 7.06 -17.63 -1.43
CA ILE A 45 7.29 -16.39 -2.18
C ILE A 45 8.75 -16.38 -2.66
N SER A 46 8.97 -16.12 -3.95
CA SER A 46 10.31 -15.86 -4.48
C SER A 46 10.75 -14.42 -4.20
N SER A 47 12.04 -14.13 -4.33
CA SER A 47 12.58 -12.77 -4.16
C SER A 47 12.31 -11.82 -5.34
N ASP A 48 11.44 -12.19 -6.28
CA ASP A 48 11.08 -11.35 -7.42
C ASP A 48 10.31 -10.11 -6.94
N THR A 49 10.79 -8.92 -7.33
CA THR A 49 10.25 -7.65 -6.84
C THR A 49 8.80 -7.40 -7.25
N LYS A 50 8.34 -7.96 -8.37
CA LYS A 50 6.93 -7.83 -8.81
C LYS A 50 6.00 -8.70 -7.97
N ILE A 51 6.45 -9.89 -7.60
CA ILE A 51 5.69 -10.76 -6.71
C ILE A 51 5.60 -10.13 -5.33
N VAL A 52 6.75 -9.67 -4.81
CA VAL A 52 6.84 -9.03 -3.49
C VAL A 52 5.98 -7.76 -3.42
N SER A 53 6.03 -6.88 -4.43
CA SER A 53 5.22 -5.67 -4.45
C SER A 53 3.72 -5.99 -4.42
N LYS A 54 3.29 -6.99 -5.19
CA LYS A 54 1.88 -7.35 -5.25
C LYS A 54 1.35 -7.94 -3.95
N ILE A 55 2.18 -8.70 -3.24
CA ILE A 55 1.85 -9.22 -1.92
C ILE A 55 1.68 -8.08 -0.92
N LEU A 56 2.58 -7.10 -0.92
CA LEU A 56 2.46 -5.92 -0.06
C LEU A 56 1.17 -5.14 -0.35
N GLU A 57 0.85 -4.90 -1.63
CA GLU A 57 -0.42 -4.24 -2.01
C GLU A 57 -1.64 -4.99 -1.46
N ILE A 58 -1.74 -6.30 -1.73
CA ILE A 58 -2.88 -7.12 -1.29
C ILE A 58 -3.00 -7.14 0.23
N HIS A 59 -1.87 -7.24 0.93
CA HIS A 59 -1.83 -7.34 2.37
C HIS A 59 -2.19 -6.02 3.06
N LEU A 60 -1.77 -4.89 2.48
CA LEU A 60 -2.08 -3.56 2.99
C LEU A 60 -3.52 -3.12 2.64
N PHE A 61 -4.11 -3.63 1.56
CA PHE A 61 -5.39 -3.17 1.05
C PHE A 61 -6.55 -3.16 2.07
N PRO A 62 -6.76 -4.20 2.91
CA PRO A 62 -7.79 -4.16 3.96
C PRO A 62 -7.61 -2.99 4.92
N LYS A 63 -6.36 -2.66 5.29
CA LYS A 63 -6.07 -1.54 6.20
C LYS A 63 -6.28 -0.19 5.52
N ILE A 64 -6.04 -0.11 4.22
CA ILE A 64 -6.33 1.07 3.42
C ILE A 64 -7.84 1.30 3.33
N LEU A 65 -8.65 0.23 3.22
CA LEU A 65 -10.11 0.32 3.29
C LEU A 65 -10.58 0.80 4.67
N ASP A 66 -10.04 0.22 5.76
CA ASP A 66 -10.34 0.66 7.15
C ASP A 66 -10.06 2.16 7.31
N PHE A 67 -8.92 2.64 6.78
CA PHE A 67 -8.55 4.06 6.79
C PHE A 67 -9.54 4.93 6.00
N ALA A 68 -9.96 4.48 4.81
CA ALA A 68 -10.91 5.22 3.98
C ALA A 68 -12.25 5.38 4.69
N GLU A 69 -12.79 4.29 5.25
CA GLU A 69 -14.05 4.28 6.00
C GLU A 69 -13.95 5.19 7.23
N GLN A 70 -12.88 5.07 8.02
CA GLN A 70 -12.67 5.86 9.22
C GLN A 70 -12.69 7.37 8.97
N TYR A 71 -12.17 7.83 7.83
CA TYR A 71 -12.04 9.25 7.50
C TYR A 71 -13.02 9.75 6.43
N GLY A 72 -14.04 8.95 6.09
CA GLY A 72 -15.13 9.39 5.22
C GLY A 72 -14.76 9.47 3.74
N TYR A 73 -14.04 8.46 3.23
CA TYR A 73 -13.66 8.34 1.83
C TYR A 73 -14.17 7.04 1.21
N ALA A 74 -14.62 7.10 -0.05
CA ALA A 74 -14.74 5.94 -0.90
C ALA A 74 -13.41 5.67 -1.62
N ILE A 75 -13.07 4.40 -1.85
CA ILE A 75 -11.95 3.99 -2.71
C ILE A 75 -12.49 3.61 -4.09
N VAL A 76 -11.95 4.24 -5.13
CA VAL A 76 -12.17 3.87 -6.53
C VAL A 76 -10.87 3.31 -7.10
N LEU A 77 -10.94 2.08 -7.62
CA LEU A 77 -9.85 1.40 -8.31
C LEU A 77 -9.90 1.70 -9.82
N PRO A 78 -8.77 1.69 -10.53
CA PRO A 78 -8.77 1.84 -11.98
C PRO A 78 -9.48 0.66 -12.67
N GLU A 79 -10.36 0.96 -13.64
CA GLU A 79 -11.09 -0.04 -14.42
C GLU A 79 -10.23 -0.72 -15.50
N HIS A 80 -9.12 -0.09 -15.87
CA HIS A 80 -8.21 -0.54 -16.92
C HIS A 80 -6.78 -0.70 -16.39
N GLN A 81 -6.04 -1.64 -16.97
CA GLN A 81 -4.62 -1.79 -16.69
C GLN A 81 -3.85 -0.53 -17.13
N ASN A 82 -2.78 -0.21 -16.40
CA ASN A 82 -1.89 0.93 -16.67
C ASN A 82 -2.52 2.33 -16.49
N TYR A 83 -3.62 2.44 -15.72
CA TYR A 83 -4.21 3.72 -15.36
C TYR A 83 -3.72 4.15 -13.98
N TYR A 84 -3.21 5.38 -13.90
CA TYR A 84 -2.93 6.04 -12.64
C TYR A 84 -4.21 6.67 -12.06
N PRO A 85 -4.41 6.68 -10.73
CA PRO A 85 -3.60 6.05 -9.68
C PRO A 85 -4.02 4.61 -9.37
N ASP A 86 -3.23 3.92 -8.54
CA ASP A 86 -3.64 2.64 -7.94
C ASP A 86 -4.95 2.79 -7.14
N LEU A 87 -5.07 3.88 -6.38
CA LEU A 87 -6.18 4.15 -5.48
C LEU A 87 -6.61 5.62 -5.61
N SER A 88 -7.90 5.84 -5.88
CA SER A 88 -8.51 7.17 -5.77
C SER A 88 -9.38 7.24 -4.52
N PHE A 89 -8.99 8.06 -3.55
CA PHE A 89 -9.83 8.40 -2.40
C PHE A 89 -10.76 9.54 -2.80
N VAL A 90 -12.05 9.30 -2.78
CA VAL A 90 -13.09 10.30 -3.09
C VAL A 90 -13.82 10.63 -1.80
N SER A 91 -13.86 11.92 -1.43
CA SER A 91 -14.57 12.35 -0.22
C SER A 91 -16.06 12.06 -0.32
N LEU A 92 -16.63 11.48 0.73
CA LEU A 92 -18.07 11.25 0.82
C LEU A 92 -18.85 12.56 1.08
N GLU A 93 -18.20 13.60 1.60
CA GLU A 93 -18.83 14.91 1.83
C GLU A 93 -18.84 15.79 0.57
N ASP A 94 -17.82 15.67 -0.28
CA ASP A 94 -17.68 16.45 -1.53
C ASP A 94 -16.88 15.66 -2.56
N GLU A 95 -17.56 15.04 -3.52
CA GLU A 95 -16.96 14.18 -4.55
C GLU A 95 -15.95 14.90 -5.46
N ARG A 96 -15.91 16.24 -5.44
CA ARG A 96 -14.90 17.04 -6.16
C ARG A 96 -13.54 16.96 -5.46
N VAL A 97 -13.49 16.59 -4.19
CA VAL A 97 -12.26 16.37 -3.43
C VAL A 97 -11.79 14.94 -3.63
N LYS A 98 -10.67 14.80 -4.34
CA LYS A 98 -10.05 13.51 -4.64
C LYS A 98 -8.58 13.51 -4.26
N PHE A 99 -8.10 12.40 -3.71
CA PHE A 99 -6.69 12.15 -3.48
C PHE A 99 -6.25 10.90 -4.24
N ALA A 100 -5.27 11.09 -5.12
CA ALA A 100 -4.61 10.00 -5.82
C ALA A 100 -3.51 9.43 -4.92
N VAL A 101 -3.56 8.12 -4.68
CA VAL A 101 -2.58 7.39 -3.87
C VAL A 101 -2.06 6.22 -4.68
N ASP A 102 -0.75 6.07 -4.68
CA ASP A 102 -0.02 5.09 -5.47
C ASP A 102 1.01 4.41 -4.57
N ILE A 103 1.09 3.08 -4.66
CA ILE A 103 1.91 2.25 -3.79
C ILE A 103 3.16 1.85 -4.57
N LYS A 104 4.31 2.37 -4.14
CA LYS A 104 5.61 2.02 -4.73
C LYS A 104 6.42 1.13 -3.81
N THR A 105 6.99 0.08 -4.39
CA THR A 105 7.90 -0.85 -3.71
C THR A 105 9.29 -0.75 -4.31
N THR A 106 10.31 -0.81 -3.45
CA THR A 106 11.73 -0.89 -3.84
C THR A 106 12.47 -1.75 -2.83
N TYR A 107 13.75 -2.04 -3.06
CA TYR A 107 14.56 -2.84 -2.17
C TYR A 107 15.78 -2.08 -1.64
N LYS A 108 16.30 -2.59 -0.51
CA LYS A 108 17.55 -2.17 0.12
C LYS A 108 18.51 -3.35 0.13
N LEU A 109 19.81 -3.06 0.21
CA LEU A 109 20.85 -4.07 0.34
C LEU A 109 21.36 -4.07 1.78
N PRO A 110 21.28 -5.20 2.52
CA PRO A 110 21.73 -5.26 3.92
C PRO A 110 23.18 -4.81 4.11
N ASN A 111 24.04 -5.18 3.16
CA ASN A 111 25.48 -4.89 3.19
C ASN A 111 25.83 -3.50 2.64
N TYR A 112 24.84 -2.68 2.28
CA TYR A 112 25.06 -1.31 1.82
C TYR A 112 24.09 -0.34 2.54
N PRO A 113 24.41 0.06 3.79
CA PRO A 113 23.61 0.99 4.57
C PRO A 113 23.41 2.32 3.82
N GLY A 114 22.17 2.80 3.78
CA GLY A 114 21.79 4.01 3.04
C GLY A 114 21.44 3.76 1.56
N PHE A 115 21.75 2.59 1.00
CA PHE A 115 21.33 2.24 -0.35
C PHE A 115 19.83 1.92 -0.42
N CYS A 116 19.19 2.50 -1.42
CA CYS A 116 17.83 2.23 -1.85
C CYS A 116 17.85 2.24 -3.38
N SER A 117 17.26 1.24 -4.03
CA SER A 117 17.30 1.13 -5.50
C SER A 117 16.54 2.26 -6.23
N GLY A 118 15.97 3.23 -5.51
CA GLY A 118 15.15 4.30 -6.04
C GLY A 118 13.69 3.89 -6.24
N PHE A 119 12.85 4.88 -6.49
CA PHE A 119 11.44 4.67 -6.84
C PHE A 119 11.18 5.25 -8.23
N THR A 120 10.42 4.52 -9.05
CA THR A 120 9.82 5.09 -10.26
C THR A 120 8.51 5.76 -9.86
N LEU A 121 8.35 7.05 -10.15
CA LEU A 121 7.24 7.87 -9.65
C LEU A 121 6.15 8.13 -10.70
N GLY A 122 6.09 7.28 -11.73
CA GLY A 122 5.27 7.54 -12.92
C GLY A 122 5.90 8.59 -13.85
N SER A 123 5.40 8.65 -15.08
CA SER A 123 5.78 9.62 -16.12
C SER A 123 4.76 10.75 -16.19
#